data_AF-A0A2V9N0K6-F1
#
_entry.id   AF-A0A2V9N0K6-F1
#
_cell.length_a   1.000
_cell.length_b   1.000
_cell.length_c   1.000
_cell.angle_alpha   90.00
_cell.angle_beta   90.00
_cell.angle_gamma   90.00
#
_symmetry.space_group_name_H-M   'P 1'
#
loop_
_entity.id
_entity.type
_entity.pdbx_description
1 polymer ?
#
loop_
_entity_poly.entity_id
_entity_poly.type
_entity_poly.pdbx_seq_one_letter_code
_entity_poly.pdbx_strand_id
1 'polypeptide(L)'
;MIDTKPNLPRWARGVLRMVGAVNLVLALIGISFVVDSMYRFSTNKYPGAPDAPYFETVFVVMLAIETAFLAILTTMAVRLIKARFSIINSYSLWILADIVYNPAITMLWRPNPLAHSIAAATAITTDGIFLELCVQAPSVILLQVIRWRYSAQQNRLTTFASSQRT
;
A
#
# COMPACT_ATOMS: atom_id res chain seq x y z
N MET A 1 -14.95 -33.24 0.77
CA MET A 1 -14.73 -32.23 -0.28
C MET A 1 -13.24 -31.90 -0.28
N ILE A 2 -12.47 -32.45 -1.22
CA ILE A 2 -11.02 -32.27 -1.26
C ILE A 2 -10.76 -30.90 -1.90
N ASP A 3 -10.42 -29.91 -1.07
CA ASP A 3 -10.03 -28.56 -1.48
C ASP A 3 -8.62 -28.65 -2.12
N THR A 4 -8.54 -29.10 -3.38
CA THR A 4 -7.30 -29.09 -4.17
C THR A 4 -6.96 -27.66 -4.54
N LYS A 5 -6.50 -26.88 -3.56
CA LYS A 5 -5.89 -25.58 -3.84
C LYS A 5 -4.75 -25.81 -4.83
N PRO A 6 -4.83 -25.22 -6.03
CA PRO A 6 -3.86 -25.48 -7.08
C PRO A 6 -2.47 -25.10 -6.54
N ASN A 7 -1.55 -26.06 -6.58
CA ASN A 7 -0.23 -25.89 -6.00
C ASN A 7 0.53 -24.84 -6.81
N LEU A 8 0.77 -23.70 -6.16
CA LEU A 8 1.52 -22.60 -6.74
C LEU A 8 2.95 -23.05 -7.09
N PRO A 9 3.49 -22.71 -8.28
CA PRO A 9 4.86 -23.06 -8.62
C PRO A 9 5.84 -22.35 -7.68
N ARG A 10 6.96 -23.02 -7.36
CA ARG A 10 7.94 -22.55 -6.37
C ARG A 10 8.49 -21.14 -6.68
N TRP A 11 8.69 -20.82 -7.97
CA TRP A 11 9.18 -19.51 -8.39
C TRP A 11 8.17 -18.39 -8.10
N ALA A 12 6.88 -18.59 -8.36
CA ALA A 12 5.84 -17.59 -8.11
C ALA A 12 5.66 -17.33 -6.61
N ARG A 13 5.80 -18.39 -5.80
CA ARG A 13 5.84 -18.29 -4.33
C ARG A 13 7.06 -17.46 -3.86
N GLY A 14 8.21 -17.62 -4.51
CA GLY A 14 9.40 -16.80 -4.28
C GLY A 14 9.15 -15.32 -4.57
N VAL A 15 8.58 -15.00 -5.73
CA VAL A 15 8.25 -13.61 -6.11
C VAL A 15 7.30 -12.96 -5.11
N LEU A 16 6.21 -13.64 -4.73
CA LEU A 16 5.27 -13.14 -3.72
C LEU A 16 5.94 -12.83 -2.38
N ARG A 17 6.86 -13.70 -1.94
CA ARG A 17 7.62 -13.51 -0.71
C ARG A 17 8.57 -12.32 -0.80
N MET A 18 9.25 -12.15 -1.93
CA MET A 18 10.14 -11.01 -2.17
C MET A 18 9.37 -9.70 -2.14
N VAL A 19 8.25 -9.62 -2.88
CA VAL A 19 7.39 -8.42 -2.87
C VAL A 19 6.86 -8.14 -1.47
N GLY A 20 6.37 -9.17 -0.77
CA GLY A 20 5.91 -9.04 0.60
C GLY A 20 7.02 -8.60 1.57
N ALA A 21 8.24 -9.08 1.42
CA ALA A 21 9.38 -8.68 2.25
C ALA A 21 9.80 -7.23 1.99
N VAL A 22 9.88 -6.81 0.72
CA VAL A 22 10.18 -5.42 0.34
C VAL A 22 9.12 -4.47 0.91
N ASN A 23 7.83 -4.82 0.74
CA ASN A 23 6.74 -4.03 1.31
C ASN A 23 6.76 -3.99 2.84
N LEU A 24 7.18 -5.08 3.50
CA LEU A 24 7.33 -5.09 4.95
C LEU A 24 8.45 -4.15 5.40
N VAL A 25 9.58 -4.13 4.69
CA VAL A 25 10.69 -3.20 4.98
C VAL A 25 10.24 -1.75 4.78
N LEU A 26 9.56 -1.45 3.67
CA LEU A 26 8.99 -0.13 3.41
C LEU A 26 7.99 0.28 4.51
N ALA A 27 7.12 -0.64 4.92
CA ALA A 27 6.18 -0.38 6.01
C ALA A 27 6.89 -0.07 7.33
N LEU A 28 7.97 -0.80 7.67
CA LEU A 28 8.74 -0.52 8.88
C LEU A 28 9.43 0.84 8.83
N ILE A 29 9.94 1.24 7.65
CA ILE A 29 10.49 2.58 7.42
C ILE A 29 9.39 3.63 7.61
N GLY A 30 8.21 3.45 7.01
CA GLY A 30 7.06 4.33 7.22
C GLY A 30 6.65 4.43 8.70
N ILE A 31 6.68 3.32 9.44
CA ILE A 31 6.33 3.31 10.88
C ILE A 31 7.34 4.17 11.64
N SER A 32 8.63 4.07 11.30
CA SER A 32 9.66 4.89 11.94
C SER A 32 9.43 6.39 11.71
N PHE A 33 8.99 6.80 10.52
CA PHE A 33 8.65 8.20 10.20
C PHE A 33 7.40 8.67 10.96
N VAL A 34 6.37 7.84 11.07
CA VAL A 34 5.17 8.14 11.86
C VAL A 34 5.53 8.33 13.34
N VAL A 35 6.37 7.46 13.89
CA VAL A 35 6.83 7.56 15.28
C VAL A 35 7.68 8.81 15.50
N ASP A 36 8.61 9.14 14.59
CA ASP A 36 9.41 10.37 14.68
C ASP A 36 8.51 11.63 14.59
N SER A 37 7.54 11.62 13.68
CA SER A 37 6.55 12.69 13.52
C SER A 37 5.72 12.88 14.80
N MET A 38 5.22 11.79 15.39
CA MET A 38 4.53 11.84 16.69
C MET A 38 5.42 12.37 17.80
N TYR A 39 6.67 11.91 17.87
CA TYR A 39 7.61 12.37 18.87
C TYR A 39 7.87 13.87 18.75
N ARG A 40 8.14 14.38 17.54
CA ARG A 40 8.35 15.81 17.27
C ARG A 40 7.10 16.63 17.54
N PHE A 41 5.92 16.11 17.23
CA PHE A 41 4.65 16.74 17.56
C PHE A 41 4.44 16.84 19.08
N SER A 42 4.62 15.73 19.80
CA SER A 42 4.46 15.68 21.27
C SER A 42 5.46 16.54 22.05
N THR A 43 6.62 16.83 21.44
CA THR A 43 7.68 17.66 22.04
C THR A 43 7.61 19.13 21.61
N ASN A 44 6.51 19.55 20.97
CA ASN A 44 6.31 20.91 20.43
C ASN A 44 7.46 21.39 19.52
N LYS A 45 8.10 20.46 18.80
CA LYS A 45 9.19 20.77 17.85
C LYS A 45 8.69 21.25 16.50
N TYR A 46 7.38 21.18 16.25
CA TYR A 46 6.73 21.87 15.15
C TYR A 46 6.17 23.19 15.68
N PRO A 47 6.92 24.31 15.61
CA PRO A 47 6.35 25.59 15.94
C PRO A 47 5.19 25.84 14.98
N GLY A 48 3.97 25.97 15.51
CA GLY A 48 2.80 26.27 14.69
C GLY A 48 3.09 27.50 13.84
N ALA A 49 3.04 27.34 12.51
CA ALA A 49 3.22 28.46 11.62
C ALA A 49 2.08 29.46 11.88
N PRO A 50 2.35 30.77 12.02
CA PRO A 50 1.31 31.79 12.19
C PRO A 50 0.23 31.72 11.11
N ASP A 51 0.62 31.25 9.92
CA ASP A 51 -0.21 31.15 8.72
C ASP A 51 -1.01 29.84 8.63
N ALA A 52 -0.90 28.95 9.64
CA ALA A 52 -1.54 27.62 9.65
C ALA A 52 -2.35 27.38 10.94
N PRO A 53 -3.47 28.09 11.14
CA PRO A 53 -4.25 28.04 12.39
C PRO A 53 -4.88 26.67 12.68
N TYR A 54 -5.02 25.80 11.67
CA TYR A 54 -5.60 24.47 11.80
C TYR A 54 -4.55 23.35 11.70
N PHE A 55 -3.27 23.69 11.82
CA PHE A 55 -2.16 22.75 11.63
C PHE A 55 -2.30 21.49 12.49
N GLU A 56 -2.55 21.63 13.79
CA GLU A 56 -2.61 20.48 14.71
C GLU A 56 -3.71 19.49 14.32
N THR A 57 -4.92 19.98 14.08
CA THR A 57 -6.06 19.15 13.68
C THR A 57 -5.80 18.46 12.36
N VAL A 58 -5.29 19.20 11.36
CA VAL A 58 -5.00 18.64 10.04
C VAL A 58 -3.87 17.61 10.12
N PHE A 59 -2.82 17.90 10.89
CA PHE A 59 -1.70 16.99 11.11
C PHE A 59 -2.17 15.67 11.74
N VAL A 60 -2.98 15.73 12.80
CA VAL A 60 -3.51 14.52 13.45
C VAL A 60 -4.38 13.70 12.49
N VAL A 61 -5.23 14.36 11.69
CA VAL A 61 -6.06 13.68 10.69
C VAL A 61 -5.20 13.01 9.61
N MET A 62 -4.22 13.72 9.06
CA MET A 62 -3.32 13.17 8.04
C MET A 62 -2.50 12.01 8.59
N LEU A 63 -1.91 12.16 9.77
CA LEU A 63 -1.17 11.12 10.45
C LEU A 63 -2.02 9.88 10.72
N ALA A 64 -3.29 10.05 11.10
CA ALA A 64 -4.22 8.94 11.32
C ALA A 64 -4.52 8.18 10.02
N ILE A 65 -4.71 8.91 8.91
CA ILE A 65 -4.91 8.31 7.59
C ILE A 65 -3.65 7.53 7.18
N GLU A 66 -2.47 8.14 7.23
CA GLU A 66 -1.20 7.51 6.90
C GLU A 66 -0.97 6.24 7.73
N THR A 67 -1.22 6.31 9.04
CA THR A 67 -1.11 5.14 9.94
C THR A 67 -2.06 4.01 9.53
N ALA A 68 -3.28 4.34 9.08
CA ALA A 68 -4.23 3.34 8.60
C ALA A 68 -3.76 2.68 7.29
N PHE A 69 -3.25 3.47 6.34
CA PHE A 69 -2.67 2.95 5.09
C PHE A 69 -1.50 2.01 5.38
N LEU A 70 -0.61 2.42 6.29
CA LEU A 70 0.56 1.67 6.71
C LEU A 70 0.21 0.36 7.43
N ALA A 71 -0.84 0.37 8.25
CA ALA A 71 -1.37 -0.84 8.90
C ALA A 71 -1.93 -1.84 7.88
N ILE A 72 -2.64 -1.34 6.86
CA ILE A 72 -3.14 -2.15 5.75
C ILE A 72 -1.96 -2.73 4.97
N LEU A 73 -0.97 -1.92 4.58
CA LEU A 73 0.23 -2.36 3.89
C LEU A 73 0.96 -3.46 4.66
N THR A 74 1.20 -3.26 5.95
CA THR A 74 1.86 -4.24 6.82
C THR A 74 1.09 -5.57 6.81
N THR A 75 -0.24 -5.50 6.92
CA THR A 75 -1.11 -6.68 6.86
C THR A 75 -1.02 -7.39 5.50
N MET A 76 -1.02 -6.64 4.40
CA MET A 76 -0.87 -7.17 3.04
C MET A 76 0.50 -7.79 2.83
N ALA A 77 1.57 -7.14 3.27
CA ALA A 77 2.96 -7.61 3.21
C ALA A 77 3.11 -8.98 3.91
N VAL A 78 2.60 -9.10 5.14
CA VAL A 78 2.60 -10.39 5.88
C VAL A 78 1.81 -11.47 5.13
N ARG A 79 0.67 -11.13 4.53
CA ARG A 79 -0.13 -12.07 3.75
C ARG A 79 0.55 -12.48 2.43
N LEU A 80 1.29 -11.58 1.80
CA LEU A 80 2.10 -11.84 0.61
C LEU A 80 3.29 -12.75 0.94
N ILE A 81 3.96 -12.56 2.09
CA ILE A 81 5.00 -13.47 2.60
C ILE A 81 4.43 -14.89 2.82
N LYS A 82 3.20 -14.98 3.31
CA LYS A 82 2.45 -16.25 3.42
C LYS A 82 1.97 -16.80 2.06
N ALA A 83 2.32 -16.14 0.95
CA ALA A 83 2.05 -16.52 -0.44
C ALA A 83 0.57 -16.76 -0.77
N ARG A 84 -0.33 -15.96 -0.19
CA ARG A 84 -1.77 -16.08 -0.45
C ARG A 84 -2.18 -15.30 -1.70
N PHE A 85 -2.42 -15.98 -2.81
CA PHE A 85 -2.85 -15.37 -4.09
C PHE A 85 -4.14 -14.53 -4.00
N SER A 86 -5.06 -14.92 -3.11
CA SER A 86 -6.31 -14.19 -2.88
C SER A 86 -6.08 -12.72 -2.48
N ILE A 87 -4.91 -12.40 -1.93
CA ILE A 87 -4.59 -11.05 -1.47
C ILE A 87 -4.20 -10.08 -2.58
N ILE A 88 -3.88 -10.57 -3.79
CA ILE A 88 -3.40 -9.72 -4.89
C ILE A 88 -4.43 -8.65 -5.26
N ASN A 89 -5.73 -8.97 -5.21
CA ASN A 89 -6.78 -7.98 -5.48
C ASN A 89 -6.86 -6.91 -4.39
N SER A 90 -6.83 -7.32 -3.13
CA SER A 90 -6.84 -6.37 -2.01
C SER A 90 -5.61 -5.47 -2.01
N TYR A 91 -4.44 -6.03 -2.32
CA TYR A 91 -3.20 -5.27 -2.47
C TYR A 91 -3.28 -4.29 -3.65
N SER A 92 -3.81 -4.72 -4.80
CA SER A 92 -3.98 -3.82 -5.97
C SER A 92 -4.97 -2.69 -5.70
N LEU A 93 -6.07 -2.98 -5.00
CA LEU A 93 -7.06 -1.97 -4.61
C LEU A 93 -6.46 -0.97 -3.62
N TRP A 94 -5.67 -1.46 -2.65
CA TRP A 94 -4.96 -0.58 -1.71
C TRP A 94 -3.99 0.36 -2.43
N ILE A 95 -3.19 -0.15 -3.38
CA ILE A 95 -2.31 0.69 -4.21
C ILE A 95 -3.10 1.69 -5.06
N LEU A 96 -4.23 1.28 -5.62
CA LEU A 96 -5.09 2.22 -6.34
C LEU A 96 -5.63 3.31 -5.42
N ALA A 97 -6.04 2.97 -4.20
CA ALA A 97 -6.48 3.95 -3.21
C ALA A 97 -5.36 4.93 -2.84
N ASP A 98 -4.13 4.44 -2.70
CA ASP A 98 -2.96 5.27 -2.43
C ASP A 98 -2.63 6.21 -3.60
N ILE A 99 -2.67 5.70 -4.84
CA ILE A 99 -2.51 6.50 -6.06
C ILE A 99 -3.59 7.59 -6.17
N VAL A 100 -4.81 7.36 -5.70
CA VAL A 100 -5.91 8.36 -5.70
C VAL A 100 -5.80 9.33 -4.52
N TYR A 101 -5.29 8.86 -3.37
CA TYR A 101 -5.10 9.66 -2.17
C TYR A 101 -4.11 10.81 -2.40
N ASN A 102 -2.96 10.53 -3.00
CA ASN A 102 -1.93 11.54 -3.29
C ASN A 102 -2.44 12.75 -4.12
N PRO A 103 -3.11 12.58 -5.27
CA PRO A 103 -3.70 13.69 -6.01
C PRO A 103 -4.87 14.34 -5.26
N ALA A 104 -5.64 13.60 -4.46
CA ALA A 104 -6.72 14.18 -3.65
C ALA A 104 -6.15 15.16 -2.59
N ILE A 105 -5.07 14.79 -1.90
CA ILE A 105 -4.38 15.67 -0.96
C ILE A 105 -3.80 16.91 -1.65
N THR A 106 -3.15 16.74 -2.80
CA THR A 106 -2.62 17.90 -3.55
C THR A 106 -3.73 18.81 -4.09
N MET A 107 -4.91 18.27 -4.44
CA MET A 107 -6.07 19.10 -4.76
C MET A 107 -6.55 19.92 -3.56
N LEU A 108 -6.39 19.42 -2.32
CA LEU A 108 -6.69 20.18 -1.11
C LEU A 108 -5.68 21.30 -0.81
N TRP A 109 -4.55 21.36 -1.53
CA TRP A 109 -3.62 22.49 -1.47
C TRP A 109 -4.12 23.71 -2.27
N ARG A 110 -5.21 23.57 -3.04
CA ARG A 110 -5.83 24.69 -3.77
C ARG A 110 -6.30 25.78 -2.79
N PRO A 111 -6.44 27.05 -3.23
CA PRO A 111 -6.71 28.18 -2.36
C PRO A 111 -7.92 27.94 -1.46
N ASN A 112 -7.67 27.61 -0.21
CA ASN A 112 -8.67 27.42 0.82
C ASN A 112 -8.05 27.76 2.19
N PRO A 113 -8.88 28.04 3.22
CA PRO A 113 -8.37 28.43 4.55
C PRO A 113 -7.50 27.37 5.24
N LEU A 114 -7.58 26.11 4.80
CA LEU A 114 -6.83 24.99 5.35
C LEU A 114 -5.57 24.68 4.53
N ALA A 115 -5.39 25.28 3.35
CA ALA A 115 -4.41 24.84 2.36
C ALA A 115 -2.98 24.90 2.90
N HIS A 116 -2.63 25.96 3.64
CA HIS A 116 -1.34 26.11 4.29
C HIS A 116 -1.13 25.08 5.41
N SER A 117 -2.19 24.77 6.19
CA SER A 117 -2.14 23.73 7.23
C SER A 117 -1.97 22.34 6.62
N ILE A 118 -2.68 22.05 5.52
CA ILE A 118 -2.61 20.78 4.79
C ILE A 118 -1.25 20.63 4.12
N ALA A 119 -0.74 21.66 3.43
CA ALA A 119 0.56 21.60 2.79
C ALA A 119 1.69 21.39 3.82
N ALA A 120 1.65 22.12 4.95
CA ALA A 120 2.62 21.94 6.03
C ALA A 120 2.55 20.55 6.66
N ALA A 121 1.33 20.05 6.95
CA ALA A 121 1.15 18.70 7.47
C ALA A 121 1.64 17.64 6.49
N THR A 122 1.28 17.76 5.20
CA THR A 122 1.71 16.85 4.12
C THR A 122 3.24 16.84 4.02
N ALA A 123 3.90 18.00 4.03
CA ALA A 123 5.35 18.08 3.95
C ALA A 123 6.06 17.32 5.10
N ILE A 124 5.42 17.22 6.26
CA ILE A 124 5.96 16.49 7.41
C ILE A 124 5.63 15.00 7.33
N THR A 125 4.38 14.65 7.00
CA THR A 125 3.89 13.27 7.05
C THR A 125 4.29 12.43 5.84
N THR A 126 4.56 13.08 4.70
CA THR A 126 4.66 12.43 3.38
C THR A 126 6.12 12.30 2.90
N ASP A 127 7.10 12.59 3.77
CA ASP A 127 8.53 12.40 3.52
C ASP A 127 8.85 10.92 3.26
N GLY A 128 8.85 10.52 1.98
CA GLY A 128 9.23 9.18 1.53
C GLY A 128 8.19 8.42 0.70
N ILE A 129 6.92 8.86 0.65
CA ILE A 129 5.83 8.16 -0.04
C ILE A 129 6.09 8.02 -1.55
N PHE A 130 6.79 8.98 -2.16
CA PHE A 130 7.12 8.92 -3.58
C PHE A 130 7.99 7.69 -3.91
N LEU A 131 8.95 7.36 -3.05
CA LEU A 131 9.85 6.22 -3.26
C LEU A 131 9.10 4.89 -3.08
N GLU A 132 8.13 4.87 -2.16
CA GLU A 132 7.24 3.75 -1.92
C GLU A 132 6.37 3.44 -3.15
N LEU A 133 5.73 4.46 -3.75
CA LEU A 133 4.94 4.31 -4.98
C LEU A 133 5.76 3.78 -6.16
N CYS A 134 7.01 4.25 -6.31
CA CYS A 134 7.91 3.79 -7.37
C CYS A 134 8.22 2.28 -7.28
N VAL A 135 8.23 1.71 -6.08
CA VAL A 135 8.45 0.27 -5.88
C VAL A 135 7.14 -0.51 -5.96
N GLN A 136 6.07 0.04 -5.41
CA GLN A 136 4.81 -0.66 -5.27
C GLN A 136 4.01 -0.78 -6.57
N ALA A 137 3.95 0.26 -7.40
CA ALA A 137 3.20 0.19 -8.66
C ALA A 137 3.73 -0.91 -9.62
N PRO A 138 5.05 -1.03 -9.87
CA PRO A 138 5.60 -2.15 -10.63
C PRO A 138 5.32 -3.51 -9.99
N SER A 139 5.33 -3.59 -8.65
CA SER A 139 5.04 -4.83 -7.93
C SER A 139 3.62 -5.33 -8.17
N VAL A 140 2.63 -4.42 -8.24
CA VAL A 140 1.23 -4.76 -8.56
C VAL A 140 1.13 -5.30 -9.97
N ILE A 141 1.73 -4.61 -10.94
CA ILE A 141 1.73 -5.04 -12.35
C ILE A 141 2.30 -6.45 -12.45
N LEU A 142 3.46 -6.70 -11.80
CA LEU A 142 4.08 -8.02 -11.76
C LEU A 142 3.16 -9.08 -11.16
N LEU A 143 2.55 -8.81 -10.01
CA LEU A 143 1.63 -9.76 -9.35
C LEU A 143 0.38 -10.04 -10.19
N GLN A 144 -0.17 -9.03 -10.86
CA GLN A 144 -1.31 -9.18 -11.75
C GLN A 144 -0.97 -10.00 -12.99
N VAL A 145 0.20 -9.78 -13.60
CA VAL A 145 0.69 -10.58 -14.73
C VAL A 145 0.87 -12.05 -14.32
N ILE A 146 1.46 -12.32 -13.15
CA ILE A 146 1.63 -13.69 -12.65
C ILE A 146 0.25 -14.35 -12.43
N ARG A 147 -0.69 -13.62 -11.82
CA ARG A 147 -2.06 -14.11 -11.62
C ARG A 147 -2.76 -14.43 -12.93
N TRP A 148 -2.71 -13.52 -13.90
CA TRP A 148 -3.34 -13.72 -15.19
C TRP A 148 -2.77 -14.94 -15.92
N ARG A 149 -1.44 -15.09 -15.96
CA ARG A 149 -0.79 -16.27 -16.57
C ARG A 149 -1.21 -17.57 -15.88
N TYR A 150 -1.30 -17.57 -14.56
CA TYR A 150 -1.68 -18.77 -13.80
C TYR A 150 -3.15 -19.15 -14.01
N SER A 151 -4.06 -18.18 -13.95
CA SER A 151 -5.48 -18.42 -14.24
C SER A 151 -5.70 -18.94 -15.67
N ALA A 152 -4.96 -18.43 -16.66
CA ALA A 152 -5.05 -18.92 -18.03
C ALA A 152 -4.56 -20.37 -18.19
N GLN A 153 -3.45 -20.75 -17.53
CA GLN A 153 -2.96 -22.13 -17.55
C GLN A 153 -3.95 -23.09 -16.90
N GLN A 154 -4.54 -22.71 -15.77
CA GLN A 154 -5.51 -23.55 -15.06
C GLN A 154 -6.77 -23.78 -15.89
N ASN A 155 -7.30 -22.74 -16.54
CA ASN A 155 -8.45 -22.85 -17.42
C ASN A 155 -8.21 -23.82 -18.59
N ARG A 156 -7.01 -23.79 -19.19
CA ARG A 156 -6.64 -24.73 -20.27
C ARG A 156 -6.67 -26.18 -19.79
N LEU A 157 -6.09 -26.46 -18.62
CA LEU A 157 -6.07 -27.81 -18.05
C LEU A 157 -7.48 -28.33 -17.75
N THR A 158 -8.37 -27.48 -17.25
CA THR A 158 -9.77 -27.87 -17.00
C THR A 158 -10.53 -28.17 -18.29
N THR A 159 -10.31 -27.40 -19.36
CA THR A 159 -10.95 -27.63 -20.66
C THR A 159 -10.49 -28.95 -21.31
N PHE A 160 -9.21 -29.29 -21.22
CA PHE A 160 -8.71 -30.58 -21.71
C PHE A 160 -9.30 -31.76 -20.92
N ALA A 161 -9.39 -31.65 -19.59
CA ALA A 161 -9.96 -32.69 -18.75
C ALA A 161 -11.46 -32.95 -19.02
N SER A 162 -12.23 -31.92 -19.38
CA SER A 162 -13.64 -32.09 -19.79
C SER A 162 -13.80 -32.75 -21.16
N SER A 163 -12.89 -32.48 -22.10
CA SER A 163 -12.94 -33.04 -23.46
C SER A 163 -12.65 -34.54 -23.53
N GLN A 164 -11.96 -35.12 -22.54
CA GLN A 164 -11.68 -36.57 -22.51
C GLN A 164 -12.84 -37.40 -21.94
N ARG A 165 -13.89 -36.76 -21.42
CA ARG A 165 -15.06 -37.45 -20.83
C ARG A 165 -16.26 -37.58 -21.77
N THR A 166 -16.20 -36.94 -22.92
CA THR A 166 -17.21 -36.98 -23.99
C THR A 166 -16.74 -37.91 -25.09
#